data_AF-A0A2W5SJ13-F1
#
_entry.id   AF-A0A2W5SJ13-F1
#
_cell.length_a   1.000
_cell.length_b   1.000
_cell.length_c   1.000
_cell.angle_alpha   90.00
_cell.angle_beta   90.00
_cell.angle_gamma   90.00
#
_symmetry.space_group_name_H-M   'P 1'
#
loop_
_entity.id
_entity.type
_entity.pdbx_description
1 polymer ?
#
loop_
_entity_poly.entity_id
_entity_poly.type
_entity_poly.pdbx_seq_one_letter_code
_entity_poly.pdbx_strand_id
1 'polypeptide(L)'
;MSSITTTPPLPEAGQVVEVRGSTWAVSNVQTQGLPRSPADDAVAQLSHVVDLQSLDEGSLGAQLSVVWELEVGHTVTPAQGLPDLIHPSDFDPPEVLAGFIDAMRWGAVTSADPNRYQAPFWSGANVEAYQLEPLRRALGAPRANLLLADDVGLGKTIEAGLVIQELFL
;
A
#
# COMPACT_ATOMS: atom_id res chain seq x y z
N MET A 1 16.29 12.15 -26.22
CA MET A 1 16.52 12.84 -24.94
C MET A 1 16.84 11.76 -23.91
N SER A 2 18.12 11.51 -23.64
CA SER A 2 18.51 10.51 -22.65
C SER A 2 18.25 11.05 -21.25
N SER A 3 17.23 10.54 -20.59
CA SER A 3 17.04 10.70 -19.15
C SER A 3 18.19 9.98 -18.46
N ILE A 4 19.03 10.75 -17.77
CA ILE A 4 20.07 10.23 -16.90
C ILE A 4 19.33 9.68 -15.69
N THR A 5 18.99 8.38 -15.70
CA THR A 5 18.47 7.69 -14.52
C THR A 5 19.58 7.72 -13.48
N THR A 6 19.50 8.70 -12.59
CA THR A 6 20.39 8.79 -11.44
C THR A 6 19.90 7.73 -10.49
N THR A 7 20.66 6.64 -10.33
CA THR A 7 20.31 5.59 -9.36
C THR A 7 20.17 6.25 -7.98
N PRO A 8 19.02 6.07 -7.29
CA PRO A 8 18.82 6.55 -5.93
C PRO A 8 19.95 6.09 -5.00
N PRO A 9 20.25 6.85 -3.94
CA PRO A 9 21.21 6.40 -2.94
C PRO A 9 20.79 5.03 -2.38
N LEU A 10 21.77 4.21 -2.02
CA LEU A 10 21.50 2.96 -1.30
C LEU A 10 20.83 3.30 0.04
N PRO A 11 19.67 2.71 0.37
CA PRO A 11 18.99 2.99 1.62
C PRO A 11 19.71 2.30 2.78
N GLU A 12 19.44 2.80 3.98
CA GLU A 12 19.85 2.19 5.24
C GLU A 12 18.67 1.48 5.91
N ALA A 13 18.97 0.48 6.75
CA ALA A 13 17.93 -0.18 7.55
C ALA A 13 17.21 0.84 8.44
N GLY A 14 15.88 0.77 8.46
CA GLY A 14 15.00 1.72 9.14
C GLY A 14 14.48 2.86 8.26
N GLN A 15 15.02 3.05 7.05
CA GLN A 15 14.49 4.03 6.10
C GLN A 15 13.23 3.52 5.40
N VAL A 16 12.46 4.46 4.84
CA VAL A 16 11.29 4.18 4.00
C VAL A 16 11.68 4.35 2.53
N VAL A 17 11.22 3.44 1.69
CA VAL A 17 11.46 3.46 0.25
C VAL A 17 10.16 3.23 -0.51
N GLU A 18 10.07 3.79 -1.73
CA GLU A 18 9.04 3.40 -2.69
C GLU A 18 9.62 2.40 -3.68
N VAL A 19 8.96 1.24 -3.81
CA VAL A 19 9.32 0.19 -4.76
C VAL A 19 8.05 -0.36 -5.40
N ARG A 20 8.01 -0.36 -6.73
CA ARG A 20 6.87 -0.84 -7.55
C ARG A 20 5.52 -0.17 -7.22
N GLY A 21 5.56 1.10 -6.78
CA GLY A 21 4.37 1.87 -6.44
C GLY A 21 3.78 1.60 -5.05
N SER A 22 4.48 0.84 -4.20
CA SER A 22 4.13 0.62 -2.80
C SER A 22 5.18 1.18 -1.85
N THR A 23 4.76 1.45 -0.61
CA THR A 23 5.63 1.99 0.44
C THR A 23 6.18 0.86 1.31
N TRP A 24 7.50 0.86 1.53
CA TRP A 24 8.19 -0.19 2.26
C TRP A 24 9.13 0.36 3.32
N ALA A 25 9.22 -0.31 4.47
CA ALA A 25 10.28 -0.14 5.43
C ALA A 25 11.47 -1.05 5.08
N VAL A 26 12.67 -0.50 5.08
CA VAL A 26 13.90 -1.26 4.87
C VAL A 26 14.26 -2.00 6.15
N SER A 27 14.20 -3.32 6.11
CA SER A 27 14.51 -4.19 7.26
C SER A 27 15.97 -4.61 7.32
N ASN A 28 16.61 -4.80 6.16
CA ASN A 28 17.99 -5.27 6.06
C ASN A 28 18.57 -4.92 4.68
N VAL A 29 19.89 -4.69 4.65
CA VAL A 29 20.65 -4.37 3.43
C VAL A 29 21.91 -5.23 3.42
N GLN A 30 22.02 -6.13 2.43
CA GLN A 30 23.14 -7.05 2.29
C GLN A 30 23.95 -6.74 1.04
N THR A 31 25.23 -6.45 1.22
CA THR A 31 26.18 -6.30 0.12
C THR A 31 26.53 -7.67 -0.45
N GLN A 32 26.38 -7.84 -1.76
CA GLN A 32 26.80 -9.06 -2.44
C GLN A 32 28.33 -9.17 -2.41
N GLY A 33 28.85 -10.29 -1.87
CA GLY A 33 30.30 -10.50 -1.69
C GLY A 33 31.08 -10.77 -2.99
N LEU A 34 30.41 -10.93 -4.13
CA LEU A 34 31.03 -11.08 -5.45
C LEU A 34 30.65 -9.89 -6.32
N PRO A 35 31.62 -9.14 -6.87
CA PRO A 35 31.33 -8.10 -7.84
C PRO A 35 30.69 -8.68 -9.10
N ARG A 36 29.86 -7.91 -9.80
CA ARG A 36 29.33 -8.31 -11.10
C ARG A 36 30.47 -8.59 -12.09
N SER A 37 30.37 -9.71 -12.81
CA SER A 37 31.26 -9.98 -13.93
C SER A 37 30.93 -8.99 -15.05
N PRO A 38 31.92 -8.29 -15.63
CA PRO A 38 31.70 -7.21 -16.59
C PRO A 38 31.33 -7.80 -17.95
N ALA A 39 30.05 -8.09 -18.16
CA ALA A 39 29.56 -8.33 -19.52
C ALA A 39 29.33 -6.99 -20.24
N ASP A 40 28.84 -5.97 -19.52
CA ASP A 40 28.46 -4.66 -20.07
C ASP A 40 29.03 -3.44 -19.32
N ASP A 41 29.58 -3.62 -18.11
CA ASP A 41 30.13 -2.53 -17.29
C ASP A 41 31.66 -2.52 -17.29
N ALA A 42 32.27 -1.38 -17.60
CA ALA A 42 33.73 -1.20 -17.59
C ALA A 42 34.37 -1.31 -16.18
N VAL A 43 33.55 -1.35 -15.12
CA VAL A 43 33.98 -1.38 -13.72
C VAL A 43 33.13 -2.39 -12.95
N ALA A 44 33.79 -3.25 -12.18
CA ALA A 44 33.14 -4.14 -11.21
C ALA A 44 32.36 -3.32 -10.17
N GLN A 45 31.04 -3.40 -10.18
CA GLN A 45 30.18 -2.77 -9.16
C GLN A 45 29.62 -3.85 -8.22
N LEU A 46 29.57 -3.51 -6.92
CA LEU A 46 28.86 -4.30 -5.92
C LEU A 46 27.36 -4.11 -6.11
N SER A 47 26.57 -5.13 -5.82
CA SER A 47 25.10 -5.02 -5.77
C SER A 47 24.59 -5.28 -4.37
N HIS A 48 23.45 -4.71 -4.03
CA HIS A 48 22.86 -4.83 -2.71
C HIS A 48 21.49 -5.50 -2.79
N VAL A 49 21.31 -6.54 -1.96
CA VAL A 49 19.98 -7.10 -1.70
C VAL A 49 19.37 -6.32 -0.55
N VAL A 50 18.19 -5.74 -0.78
CA VAL A 50 17.45 -4.96 0.20
C VAL A 50 16.18 -5.72 0.55
N ASP A 51 16.03 -6.06 1.82
CA ASP A 51 14.84 -6.71 2.36
C ASP A 51 13.85 -5.66 2.87
N LEU A 52 12.63 -5.74 2.39
CA LEU A 52 11.58 -4.75 2.57
C LEU A 52 10.38 -5.38 3.28
N GLN A 53 9.77 -4.59 4.17
CA GLN A 53 8.50 -4.92 4.82
C GLN A 53 7.45 -3.90 4.43
N SER A 54 6.26 -4.36 4.04
CA SER A 54 5.21 -3.46 3.57
C SER A 54 4.72 -2.55 4.69
N LEU A 55 4.53 -1.27 4.37
CA LEU A 55 3.86 -0.28 5.20
C LEU A 55 2.43 0.02 4.74
N ASP A 56 2.00 -0.53 3.60
CA ASP A 56 0.65 -0.33 3.08
C ASP A 56 -0.36 -1.15 3.90
N GLU A 57 -1.45 -0.52 4.35
CA GLU A 57 -2.47 -1.14 5.22
C GLU A 57 -3.06 -2.44 4.62
N GLY A 58 -3.30 -2.46 3.32
CA GLY A 58 -3.84 -3.62 2.60
C GLY A 58 -2.86 -4.78 2.40
N SER A 59 -1.58 -4.61 2.76
CA SER A 59 -0.56 -5.65 2.62
C SER A 59 0.38 -5.75 3.82
N LEU A 60 -0.07 -5.33 5.00
CA LEU A 60 0.69 -5.43 6.25
C LEU A 60 1.23 -6.85 6.45
N GLY A 61 2.54 -6.96 6.71
CA GLY A 61 3.24 -8.23 6.87
C GLY A 61 3.80 -8.83 5.57
N ALA A 62 3.48 -8.27 4.40
CA ALA A 62 4.14 -8.65 3.16
C ALA A 62 5.63 -8.28 3.20
N GLN A 63 6.45 -9.13 2.57
CA GLN A 63 7.90 -8.96 2.48
C GLN A 63 8.34 -9.01 1.02
N LEU A 64 9.38 -8.26 0.69
CA LEU A 64 9.96 -8.21 -0.65
C LEU A 64 11.49 -8.09 -0.54
N SER A 65 12.23 -8.90 -1.28
CA SER A 65 13.69 -8.73 -1.42
C SER A 65 13.99 -8.29 -2.85
N VAL A 66 14.70 -7.17 -3.01
CA VAL A 66 15.09 -6.62 -4.32
C VAL A 66 16.60 -6.45 -4.42
N VAL A 67 17.12 -6.53 -5.65
CA VAL A 67 18.47 -6.05 -5.94
C VAL A 67 18.35 -4.56 -6.26
N TRP A 68 18.84 -3.70 -5.37
CA TRP A 68 18.58 -2.26 -5.41
C TRP A 68 18.93 -1.63 -6.76
N GLU A 69 20.12 -1.92 -7.28
CA GLU A 69 20.61 -1.34 -8.53
C GLU A 69 19.87 -1.85 -9.79
N LEU A 70 19.04 -2.89 -9.68
CA LEU A 70 18.26 -3.44 -10.78
C LEU A 70 16.79 -3.02 -10.75
N GLU A 71 16.31 -2.50 -9.62
CA GLU A 71 14.91 -2.16 -9.47
C GLU A 71 14.59 -0.87 -10.24
N VAL A 72 13.48 -0.84 -10.97
CA VAL A 72 13.12 0.30 -11.82
C VAL A 72 12.23 1.27 -11.04
N GLY A 73 12.57 2.55 -11.05
CA GLY A 73 11.73 3.59 -10.46
C GLY A 73 11.64 3.54 -8.93
N HIS A 74 12.57 2.83 -8.27
CA HIS A 74 12.66 2.85 -6.82
C HIS A 74 13.12 4.24 -6.33
N THR A 75 12.76 4.63 -5.11
CA THR A 75 13.27 5.87 -4.47
C THR A 75 13.46 5.67 -2.97
N VAL A 76 14.36 6.45 -2.37
CA VAL A 76 14.46 6.57 -0.90
C VAL A 76 13.65 7.77 -0.46
N THR A 77 12.65 7.55 0.40
CA THR A 77 11.85 8.64 0.96
C THR A 77 12.71 9.41 1.94
N PRO A 78 12.79 10.76 1.85
CA PRO A 78 13.52 11.57 2.82
C PRO A 78 13.00 11.29 4.22
N ALA A 79 13.91 11.18 5.20
CA ALA A 79 13.53 11.04 6.59
C ALA A 79 12.74 12.27 7.04
N GLN A 80 11.42 12.18 7.02
CA GLN A 80 10.50 13.10 7.68
C GLN A 80 10.44 12.64 9.13
N GLY A 81 11.54 12.84 9.86
CA GLY A 81 11.61 12.53 11.28
C GLY A 81 10.71 13.44 12.11
N LEU A 82 10.61 13.15 13.40
CA LEU A 82 10.06 14.12 14.34
C LEU A 82 10.95 15.37 14.34
N PRO A 83 10.40 16.58 14.57
CA PRO A 83 11.20 17.78 14.72
C PRO A 83 12.27 17.61 15.80
N ASP A 84 13.53 17.99 15.50
CA ASP A 84 14.63 17.95 16.47
C ASP A 84 14.39 18.90 17.66
N LEU A 85 13.60 19.95 17.44
CA LEU A 85 13.19 20.93 18.42
C LEU A 85 11.67 20.99 18.48
N ILE A 86 11.12 20.89 19.69
CA ILE A 86 9.68 20.97 19.94
C ILE A 86 9.41 22.28 20.67
N HIS A 87 8.68 23.21 20.04
CA HIS A 87 8.20 24.40 20.72
C HIS A 87 6.74 24.24 21.18
N PRO A 88 6.37 24.79 22.36
CA PRO A 88 4.98 24.75 22.82
C PRO A 88 3.96 25.34 21.84
N SER A 89 4.40 26.25 20.97
CA SER A 89 3.58 26.88 19.92
C SER A 89 3.29 25.97 18.73
N ASP A 90 4.02 24.86 18.59
CA ASP A 90 3.94 23.98 17.42
C ASP A 90 2.95 22.84 17.63
N PHE A 91 2.42 22.70 18.85
CA PHE A 91 1.38 21.73 19.14
C PHE A 91 0.03 22.21 18.60
N ASP A 92 -0.70 21.26 18.02
CA ASP A 92 -2.10 21.47 17.67
C ASP A 92 -2.92 21.85 18.91
N PRO A 93 -3.93 22.73 18.76
CA PRO A 93 -4.91 22.95 19.80
C PRO A 93 -5.57 21.63 20.23
N PRO A 94 -5.95 21.47 21.51
CA PRO A 94 -6.53 20.23 22.02
C PRO A 94 -7.72 19.70 21.20
N GLU A 95 -8.53 20.59 20.64
CA GLU A 95 -9.70 20.25 19.83
C GLU A 95 -9.30 19.62 18.48
N VAL A 96 -8.21 20.08 17.88
CA VAL A 96 -7.69 19.56 16.61
C VAL A 96 -7.09 18.18 16.83
N LEU A 97 -6.27 18.03 17.88
CA LEU A 97 -5.69 16.73 18.25
C LEU A 97 -6.77 15.70 18.60
N ALA A 98 -7.81 16.12 19.35
CA ALA A 98 -8.95 15.26 19.66
C ALA A 98 -9.68 14.82 18.39
N GLY A 99 -9.96 15.74 17.47
CA GLY A 99 -10.57 15.42 16.17
C GLY A 99 -9.73 14.47 15.33
N PHE A 100 -8.40 14.62 15.34
CA PHE A 100 -7.47 13.70 14.67
C PHE A 100 -7.54 12.29 15.27
N ILE A 101 -7.49 12.17 16.60
CA ILE A 101 -7.60 10.87 17.31
C ILE A 101 -8.95 10.22 17.03
N ASP A 102 -10.03 10.99 17.02
CA ASP A 102 -11.36 10.48 16.69
C ASP A 102 -11.39 9.96 15.26
N ALA A 103 -10.87 10.73 14.28
CA ALA A 103 -10.79 10.30 12.89
C ALA A 103 -9.97 9.00 12.72
N MET A 104 -8.82 8.89 13.37
CA MET A 104 -8.02 7.66 13.36
C MET A 104 -8.77 6.48 13.96
N ARG A 105 -9.51 6.69 15.06
CA ARG A 105 -10.31 5.63 15.70
C ARG A 105 -11.41 5.14 14.77
N TRP A 106 -12.08 6.04 14.05
CA TRP A 106 -13.08 5.66 13.06
C TRP A 106 -12.47 4.85 11.91
N GLY A 107 -11.31 5.25 11.40
CA GLY A 107 -10.58 4.51 10.34
C GLY A 107 -10.08 3.13 10.79
N ALA A 108 -9.62 2.98 12.04
CA ALA A 108 -9.16 1.70 12.57
C ALA A 108 -10.31 0.71 12.81
N VAL A 109 -11.52 1.18 13.12
CA VAL A 109 -12.70 0.31 13.29
C VAL A 109 -13.16 -0.30 11.96
N THR A 110 -12.92 0.38 10.84
CA THR A 110 -13.27 -0.12 9.50
C THR A 110 -12.26 -1.13 8.95
N SER A 111 -10.97 -1.03 9.31
CA SER A 111 -9.92 -1.95 8.79
C SER A 111 -9.74 -3.24 9.60
N ALA A 112 -10.23 -3.29 10.84
CA ALA A 112 -9.90 -4.37 11.79
C ALA A 112 -10.62 -5.72 11.56
N ASP A 113 -11.59 -5.81 10.65
CA ASP A 113 -12.29 -7.06 10.35
C ASP A 113 -12.40 -7.29 8.83
N PRO A 114 -11.46 -8.04 8.23
CA PRO A 114 -11.48 -8.33 6.79
C PRO A 114 -12.69 -9.18 6.36
N ASN A 115 -13.53 -9.64 7.31
CA ASN A 115 -14.78 -10.33 7.01
C ASN A 115 -16.01 -9.40 7.03
N ARG A 116 -15.84 -8.09 7.26
CA ARG A 116 -16.93 -7.11 7.20
C ARG A 116 -16.92 -6.34 5.90
N TYR A 117 -17.97 -6.51 5.12
CA TYR A 117 -18.22 -5.68 3.95
C TYR A 117 -18.60 -4.26 4.36
N GLN A 118 -17.88 -3.27 3.84
CA GLN A 118 -18.13 -1.86 4.15
C GLN A 118 -19.12 -1.22 3.18
N ALA A 119 -19.06 -1.59 1.90
CA ALA A 119 -19.89 -1.05 0.83
C ALA A 119 -21.39 -1.01 1.15
N PRO A 120 -22.01 -2.03 1.80
CA PRO A 120 -23.43 -1.97 2.14
C PRO A 120 -23.79 -0.77 3.03
N PHE A 121 -22.95 -0.43 4.01
CA PHE A 121 -23.17 0.68 4.94
C PHE A 121 -23.03 2.05 4.26
N TRP A 122 -22.19 2.14 3.23
CA TRP A 122 -21.89 3.39 2.51
C TRP A 122 -22.68 3.55 1.20
N SER A 123 -23.45 2.53 0.79
CA SER A 123 -24.14 2.52 -0.51
C SER A 123 -25.36 3.44 -0.59
N GLY A 124 -25.96 3.80 0.56
CA GLY A 124 -27.24 4.51 0.62
C GLY A 124 -28.44 3.72 0.07
N ALA A 125 -28.23 2.46 -0.33
CA ALA A 125 -29.28 1.57 -0.83
C ALA A 125 -29.82 0.69 0.30
N ASN A 126 -31.08 0.27 0.19
CA ASN A 126 -31.58 -0.81 1.03
C ASN A 126 -31.09 -2.14 0.43
N VAL A 127 -29.99 -2.67 0.98
CA VAL A 127 -29.32 -3.86 0.46
C VAL A 127 -30.01 -5.13 0.97
N GLU A 128 -30.39 -6.00 0.04
CA GLU A 128 -30.95 -7.31 0.37
C GLU A 128 -29.83 -8.35 0.55
N ALA A 129 -30.06 -9.35 1.40
CA ALA A 129 -29.03 -10.34 1.74
C ALA A 129 -28.45 -11.08 0.52
N TYR A 130 -29.26 -11.34 -0.50
CA TYR A 130 -28.80 -12.03 -1.71
C TYR A 130 -27.83 -11.18 -2.55
N GLN A 131 -27.90 -9.85 -2.47
CA GLN A 131 -27.05 -8.93 -3.22
C GLN A 131 -25.60 -8.90 -2.71
N LEU A 132 -25.34 -9.50 -1.54
CA LEU A 132 -24.01 -9.63 -0.95
C LEU A 132 -23.23 -10.84 -1.49
N GLU A 133 -23.88 -11.79 -2.15
CA GLU A 133 -23.21 -12.99 -2.66
C GLU A 133 -22.22 -12.68 -3.80
N PRO A 134 -22.55 -11.82 -4.79
CA PRO A 134 -21.57 -11.32 -5.74
C PRO A 134 -20.36 -10.65 -5.11
N LEU A 135 -20.58 -9.82 -4.09
CA LEU A 135 -19.56 -9.09 -3.36
C LEU A 135 -18.57 -10.06 -2.70
N ARG A 136 -19.08 -11.04 -1.96
CA ARG A 136 -18.27 -12.09 -1.35
C ARG A 136 -17.43 -12.85 -2.37
N ARG A 137 -18.00 -13.19 -3.53
CA ARG A 137 -17.29 -13.91 -4.60
C ARG A 137 -16.19 -13.07 -5.23
N ALA A 138 -16.43 -11.79 -5.45
CA ALA A 138 -15.47 -10.88 -6.04
C ALA A 138 -14.23 -10.70 -5.14
N LEU A 139 -14.44 -10.49 -3.83
CA LEU A 139 -13.34 -10.32 -2.86
C LEU A 139 -12.57 -11.61 -2.57
N GLY A 140 -13.22 -12.77 -2.66
CA GLY A 140 -12.55 -14.07 -2.49
C GLY A 140 -11.73 -14.50 -3.72
N ALA A 141 -11.87 -13.83 -4.86
CA ALA A 141 -11.19 -14.18 -6.10
C ALA A 141 -9.89 -13.37 -6.27
N PRO A 142 -8.80 -13.97 -6.81
CA PRO A 142 -7.56 -13.24 -7.11
C PRO A 142 -7.74 -12.05 -8.06
N ARG A 143 -8.81 -12.09 -8.87
CA ARG A 143 -9.29 -11.00 -9.72
C ARG A 143 -10.81 -11.02 -9.71
N ALA A 144 -11.43 -9.86 -9.51
CA ALA A 144 -12.87 -9.70 -9.60
C ALA A 144 -13.32 -9.78 -11.08
N ASN A 145 -13.62 -11.00 -11.54
CA ASN A 145 -14.19 -11.27 -12.85
C ASN A 145 -15.51 -12.02 -12.69
N LEU A 146 -16.63 -11.30 -12.75
CA LEU A 146 -17.97 -11.82 -12.48
C LEU A 146 -18.96 -11.36 -13.56
N LEU A 147 -19.85 -12.27 -13.97
CA LEU A 147 -21.03 -11.94 -14.76
C LEU A 147 -22.27 -11.96 -13.84
N LEU A 148 -22.91 -10.80 -13.68
CA LEU A 148 -24.18 -10.68 -12.97
C LEU A 148 -25.34 -10.98 -13.93
N ALA A 149 -26.02 -12.10 -13.70
CA ALA A 149 -27.03 -12.63 -14.62
C ALA A 149 -28.39 -12.93 -13.94
N ASP A 150 -28.62 -12.36 -12.76
CA ASP A 150 -29.91 -12.46 -12.06
C ASP A 150 -31.06 -11.80 -12.85
N ASP A 151 -32.30 -12.05 -12.45
CA ASP A 151 -33.48 -11.52 -13.13
C ASP A 151 -33.50 -9.97 -13.18
N VAL A 152 -34.27 -9.45 -14.14
CA VAL A 152 -34.45 -8.00 -14.30
C VAL A 152 -35.17 -7.45 -13.07
N GLY A 153 -34.66 -6.36 -12.50
CA GLY A 153 -35.24 -5.71 -11.33
C GLY A 153 -34.73 -6.21 -9.97
N LEU A 154 -33.92 -7.28 -9.91
CA LEU A 154 -33.35 -7.78 -8.65
C LEU A 154 -32.17 -6.94 -8.11
N GLY A 155 -31.73 -5.93 -8.86
CA GLY A 155 -30.72 -4.98 -8.38
C GLY A 155 -29.28 -5.27 -8.82
N LYS A 156 -29.06 -5.85 -10.01
CA LYS A 156 -27.71 -6.03 -10.60
C LYS A 156 -26.84 -4.77 -10.57
N THR A 157 -27.42 -3.58 -10.69
CA THR A 157 -26.69 -2.30 -10.57
C THR A 157 -26.23 -2.03 -9.14
N ILE A 158 -27.06 -2.38 -8.14
CA ILE A 158 -26.69 -2.28 -6.72
C ILE A 158 -25.56 -3.27 -6.44
N GLU A 159 -25.69 -4.52 -6.88
CA GLU A 159 -24.65 -5.55 -6.73
C GLU A 159 -23.31 -5.13 -7.34
N ALA A 160 -23.32 -4.61 -8.58
CA ALA A 160 -22.11 -4.10 -9.23
C ALA A 160 -21.53 -2.90 -8.48
N GLY A 161 -22.39 -1.99 -8.02
CA GLY A 161 -21.98 -0.83 -7.21
C GLY A 161 -21.31 -1.25 -5.91
N LEU A 162 -21.88 -2.22 -5.20
CA LEU A 162 -21.30 -2.78 -3.97
C LEU A 162 -19.92 -3.39 -4.23
N VAL A 163 -19.77 -4.20 -5.29
CA VAL A 163 -18.48 -4.79 -5.67
C VAL A 163 -17.44 -3.71 -5.98
N ILE A 164 -17.80 -2.73 -6.80
CA ILE A 164 -16.88 -1.66 -7.20
C ILE A 164 -16.48 -0.82 -5.98
N GLN A 165 -17.45 -0.45 -5.14
CA GLN A 165 -17.21 0.36 -3.95
C GLN A 165 -16.28 -0.35 -2.97
N GLU A 166 -16.48 -1.65 -2.74
CA GLU A 166 -15.60 -2.42 -1.85
C GLU A 166 -14.19 -2.58 -2.41
N LEU A 167 -14.02 -2.67 -3.73
CA LEU A 167 -12.69 -2.73 -4.36
C LEU A 167 -11.93 -1.40 -4.31
N PHE A 168 -12.61 -0.29 -4.05
CA PHE A 168 -12.00 1.03 -3.87
C PHE A 168 -11.66 1.36 -2.41
N LEU A 169 -12.28 0.66 -1.45
CA LEU A 169 -12.03 0.80 -0.02
C LEU A 169 -10.84 -0.07 0.41
#